data_AF-C5KBN2-F1
#
_entry.id   AF-C5KBN2-F1
#
_cell.length_a   1.000
_cell.length_b   1.000
_cell.length_c   1.000
_cell.angle_alpha   90.00
_cell.angle_beta   90.00
_cell.angle_gamma   90.00
#
_symmetry.space_group_name_H-M   'P 1'
#
loop_
_entity.id
_entity.type
_entity.pdbx_description
1 polymer ?
#
loop_
_entity_poly.entity_id
_entity_poly.type
_entity_poly.pdbx_seq_one_letter_code
_entity_poly.pdbx_strand_id
1 'polypeptide(L)'
;MSSQSSVQESGATADPSRAMKGPICQASHEHDWYDVLLLNRIVSSALATYIFLLPLSLFERINNVRWISFSGVLSVIFLAVCIVYLLIKHGVFSSPVNTVPTYLWPSRGLTGVISAASAYIFAYVCQVNVPHIYCEMDPSNEKHLRHISFASVVLCFVVYVAVGTCGFLTYGSITKASVVQSIREDFLHGNSFVTVAFILMGIAVLAASPLNIYPLRAAMIDTIKGIPGRTKLNR
;
A
#
# COMPACT_ATOMS: atom_id res chain seq x y z
N MET A 1 70.11 48.08 14.75
CA MET A 1 70.02 49.08 15.84
C MET A 1 68.55 49.20 16.17
N SER A 2 68.05 48.41 17.13
CA SER A 2 67.98 48.72 18.58
C SER A 2 66.50 48.98 18.87
N SER A 3 65.82 48.00 19.48
CA SER A 3 65.44 48.01 20.91
C SER A 3 64.08 48.68 21.10
N GLN A 4 63.05 47.88 21.36
CA GLN A 4 62.50 47.60 22.70
C GLN A 4 61.79 48.80 23.33
N SER A 5 60.50 48.61 23.64
CA SER A 5 59.98 48.87 24.98
C SER A 5 58.81 47.93 25.22
N SER A 6 59.06 46.97 26.09
CA SER A 6 58.11 46.07 26.73
C SER A 6 57.67 46.65 28.08
N VAL A 7 56.52 46.14 28.57
CA VAL A 7 56.09 46.03 29.98
C VAL A 7 55.16 47.13 30.52
N GLN A 8 53.89 46.76 30.76
CA GLN A 8 53.33 46.67 32.11
C GLN A 8 52.10 45.73 32.15
N GLU A 9 52.25 44.64 32.91
CA GLU A 9 51.26 43.77 33.57
C GLU A 9 50.05 44.52 34.19
N SER A 10 48.89 43.99 34.57
CA SER A 10 48.31 42.64 34.75
C SER A 10 46.85 42.84 35.24
N GLY A 11 45.95 41.87 34.99
CA GLY A 11 44.87 41.56 35.93
C GLY A 11 43.40 41.67 35.47
N ALA A 12 42.69 40.53 35.63
CA ALA A 12 41.25 40.38 35.89
C ALA A 12 40.25 40.29 34.71
N THR A 13 40.15 39.07 34.16
CA THR A 13 38.92 38.28 33.97
C THR A 13 37.55 38.99 33.94
N ALA A 14 36.92 39.01 32.76
CA ALA A 14 35.45 38.88 32.63
C ALA A 14 35.09 38.24 31.27
N ASP A 15 34.48 37.07 31.36
CA ASP A 15 34.00 36.15 30.32
C ASP A 15 32.93 36.78 29.38
N PRO A 16 33.06 36.73 28.04
CA PRO A 16 32.08 37.30 27.11
C PRO A 16 30.90 36.37 26.78
N SER A 17 30.72 35.24 27.48
CA SER A 17 29.73 34.22 27.12
C SER A 17 28.28 34.48 27.59
N ARG A 18 27.93 35.70 28.02
CA ARG A 18 26.69 35.95 28.80
C ARG A 18 25.67 36.93 28.23
N ALA A 19 25.70 37.24 26.93
CA ALA A 19 24.81 38.27 26.37
C ALA A 19 24.04 37.90 25.10
N MET A 20 23.77 36.61 24.84
CA MET A 20 22.80 36.24 23.80
C MET A 20 22.09 34.91 24.08
N LYS A 21 21.40 34.83 25.22
CA LYS A 21 20.37 33.80 25.41
C LYS A 21 19.13 34.40 26.07
N GLY A 22 18.44 35.22 25.27
CA GLY A 22 17.08 35.65 25.56
C GLY A 22 16.11 34.47 25.37
N PRO A 23 15.01 34.44 26.14
CA PRO A 23 14.13 33.28 26.26
C PRO A 23 13.14 33.29 25.10
N ILE A 24 13.34 32.44 24.10
CA ILE A 24 12.31 32.14 23.11
C ILE A 24 11.90 30.69 23.30
N CYS A 25 10.78 30.53 24.00
CA CYS A 25 9.88 29.38 23.92
C CYS A 25 10.47 28.01 24.30
N GLN A 26 10.84 27.88 25.58
CA GLN A 26 10.81 26.61 26.29
C GLN A 26 9.34 26.23 26.55
N ALA A 27 8.61 25.88 25.48
CA ALA A 27 7.21 25.44 25.49
C ALA A 27 6.84 24.63 24.22
N SER A 28 7.77 23.82 23.70
CA SER A 28 7.52 22.97 22.53
C SER A 28 8.27 21.64 22.69
N HIS A 29 7.97 20.92 23.77
CA HIS A 29 8.54 19.60 24.02
C HIS A 29 7.53 18.65 24.70
N GLU A 30 6.24 18.88 24.46
CA GLU A 30 5.19 17.88 24.65
C GLU A 30 4.56 17.44 23.32
N HIS A 31 4.95 18.09 22.20
CA HIS A 31 4.34 17.95 20.88
C HIS A 31 5.16 17.19 19.80
N ASP A 32 6.38 16.76 20.10
CA ASP A 32 7.25 16.11 19.09
C ASP A 32 6.85 14.67 18.74
N TRP A 33 6.24 13.93 19.67
CA TRP A 33 5.98 12.51 19.46
C TRP A 33 4.85 12.24 18.47
N TYR A 34 3.83 13.11 18.38
CA TYR A 34 2.84 13.01 17.31
C TYR A 34 3.33 13.61 16.00
N ASP A 35 4.23 14.59 16.00
CA ASP A 35 4.83 15.03 14.75
C ASP A 35 5.68 13.92 14.12
N VAL A 36 6.42 13.12 14.90
CA VAL A 36 7.14 11.94 14.39
C VAL A 36 6.19 10.80 13.98
N LEU A 37 5.07 10.59 14.69
CA LEU A 37 4.04 9.61 14.30
C LEU A 37 3.20 10.06 13.09
N LEU A 38 2.93 11.36 12.93
CA LEU A 38 2.13 11.94 11.85
C LEU A 38 2.97 12.23 10.59
N LEU A 39 4.21 12.71 10.73
CA LEU A 39 5.15 12.85 9.60
C LEU A 39 5.54 11.49 9.03
N ASN A 40 5.58 10.44 9.85
CA ASN A 40 5.86 9.12 9.33
C ASN A 40 4.66 8.63 8.51
N ARG A 41 4.75 8.83 7.19
CA ARG A 41 3.74 8.49 6.18
C ARG A 41 3.18 7.07 6.36
N ILE A 42 4.00 6.13 6.82
CA ILE A 42 3.60 4.75 7.05
C ILE A 42 2.69 4.68 8.28
N VAL A 43 3.09 5.28 9.39
CA VAL A 43 2.35 5.28 10.65
C VAL A 43 1.04 6.08 10.52
N SER A 44 1.07 7.25 9.89
CA SER A 44 -0.15 8.04 9.65
C SER A 44 -1.14 7.32 8.73
N SER A 45 -0.66 6.67 7.67
CA SER A 45 -1.53 5.84 6.81
C SER A 45 -2.07 4.61 7.53
N ALA A 46 -1.29 3.96 8.39
CA ALA A 46 -1.72 2.80 9.17
C ALA A 46 -2.74 3.17 10.25
N LEU A 47 -2.52 4.28 10.98
CA LEU A 47 -3.47 4.82 11.96
C LEU A 47 -4.77 5.25 11.30
N ALA A 48 -4.70 5.98 10.19
CA ALA A 48 -5.89 6.35 9.43
C ALA A 48 -6.64 5.08 8.98
N THR A 49 -5.93 4.10 8.42
CA THR A 49 -6.55 2.84 7.99
C THR A 49 -7.17 2.10 9.17
N TYR A 50 -6.51 2.02 10.32
CA TYR A 50 -7.06 1.41 11.54
C TYR A 50 -8.31 2.13 12.05
N ILE A 51 -8.29 3.46 12.10
CA ILE A 51 -9.43 4.29 12.52
C ILE A 51 -10.61 4.17 11.55
N PHE A 52 -10.37 3.95 10.25
CA PHE A 52 -11.42 3.70 9.27
C PHE A 52 -11.90 2.24 9.26
N LEU A 53 -11.01 1.28 9.50
CA LEU A 53 -11.32 -0.15 9.54
C LEU A 53 -12.09 -0.55 10.80
N LEU A 54 -11.77 0.06 11.94
CA LEU A 54 -12.39 -0.21 13.23
C LEU A 54 -13.92 0.02 13.23
N PRO A 55 -14.45 1.17 12.76
CA PRO A 55 -15.90 1.37 12.64
C PRO A 55 -16.50 0.48 11.56
N LEU A 56 -15.77 0.21 10.47
CA LEU A 56 -16.26 -0.66 9.39
C LEU A 56 -16.46 -2.10 9.88
N SER A 57 -15.59 -2.59 10.76
CA SER A 57 -15.71 -3.91 11.40
C SER A 57 -16.88 -4.00 12.39
N LEU A 58 -17.36 -2.88 12.92
CA LEU A 58 -18.47 -2.83 13.88
C LEU A 58 -19.83 -2.62 13.20
N PHE A 59 -19.85 -2.06 11.98
CA PHE A 59 -21.06 -1.76 11.20
C PHE A 59 -21.58 -2.91 10.33
N GLU A 60 -21.12 -4.14 10.57
CA GLU A 60 -21.37 -5.29 9.72
C GLU A 60 -22.83 -5.80 9.82
N ARG A 61 -23.75 -5.05 9.20
CA ARG A 61 -25.02 -5.62 8.70
C ARG A 61 -24.66 -6.53 7.52
N ILE A 62 -24.81 -7.83 7.73
CA ILE A 62 -24.51 -8.94 6.82
C ILE A 62 -24.97 -8.71 5.36
N ASN A 63 -26.05 -7.95 5.13
CA ASN A 63 -26.55 -7.69 3.78
C ASN A 63 -25.76 -6.62 2.99
N ASN A 64 -25.06 -5.69 3.66
CA ASN A 64 -24.35 -4.59 2.99
C ASN A 64 -22.97 -5.01 2.49
N VAL A 65 -22.35 -6.01 3.12
CA VAL A 65 -21.01 -6.52 2.75
C VAL A 65 -20.98 -7.02 1.31
N ARG A 66 -22.06 -7.69 0.86
CA ARG A 66 -22.20 -8.15 -0.53
C ARG A 66 -22.13 -7.01 -1.54
N TRP A 67 -22.80 -5.89 -1.26
CA TRP A 67 -22.78 -4.70 -2.13
C TRP A 67 -21.41 -4.03 -2.15
N ILE A 68 -20.73 -4.02 -1.00
CA ILE A 68 -19.38 -3.50 -0.86
C ILE A 68 -18.34 -4.35 -1.60
N SER A 69 -18.45 -5.69 -1.55
CA SER A 69 -17.59 -6.56 -2.35
C SER A 69 -17.81 -6.38 -3.85
N PHE A 70 -19.07 -6.21 -4.28
CA PHE A 70 -19.39 -5.94 -5.69
C PHE A 70 -18.80 -4.60 -6.15
N SER A 71 -18.91 -3.54 -5.34
CA SER A 71 -18.31 -2.25 -5.68
C SER A 71 -16.78 -2.32 -5.72
N GLY A 72 -16.14 -3.14 -4.86
CA GLY A 72 -14.71 -3.39 -4.91
C GLY A 72 -14.25 -4.02 -6.22
N VAL A 73 -14.96 -5.03 -6.72
CA VAL A 73 -14.67 -5.64 -8.04
C VAL A 73 -14.82 -4.60 -9.16
N LEU A 74 -15.89 -3.80 -9.12
CA LEU A 74 -16.12 -2.76 -10.12
C LEU A 74 -15.02 -1.69 -10.12
N SER A 75 -14.51 -1.32 -8.95
CA SER A 75 -13.36 -0.41 -8.81
C SER A 75 -12.09 -0.95 -9.46
N VAL A 76 -11.80 -2.24 -9.32
CA VAL A 76 -10.61 -2.86 -9.95
C VAL A 76 -10.75 -2.88 -11.47
N ILE A 77 -11.94 -3.19 -11.98
CA ILE A 77 -12.23 -3.12 -13.43
C ILE A 77 -12.07 -1.67 -13.93
N PHE A 78 -12.60 -0.69 -13.19
CA PHE A 78 -12.46 0.72 -13.54
C PHE A 78 -10.98 1.16 -13.56
N LEU A 79 -10.17 0.70 -12.61
CA LEU A 79 -8.74 0.94 -12.61
C LEU A 79 -8.05 0.35 -13.86
N ALA A 80 -8.43 -0.86 -14.27
CA ALA A 80 -7.90 -1.47 -15.49
C ALA A 80 -8.25 -0.63 -16.73
N VAL A 81 -9.50 -0.18 -16.84
CA VAL A 81 -9.94 0.74 -17.92
C VAL A 81 -9.17 2.06 -17.86
N CYS A 82 -8.92 2.60 -16.67
CA CYS A 82 -8.12 3.81 -16.49
C CYS A 82 -6.69 3.65 -17.00
N ILE A 83 -6.05 2.52 -16.77
CA ILE A 83 -4.71 2.26 -17.30
C ILE A 83 -4.72 2.18 -18.83
N VAL A 84 -5.72 1.51 -19.41
CA VAL A 84 -5.88 1.44 -20.88
C VAL A 84 -6.16 2.83 -21.47
N TYR A 85 -7.01 3.63 -20.82
CA TYR A 85 -7.29 5.00 -21.24
C TYR A 85 -6.03 5.88 -21.19
N LEU A 86 -5.23 5.77 -20.11
CA LEU A 86 -3.96 6.48 -19.99
C LEU A 86 -2.96 6.06 -21.07
N LEU A 87 -2.92 4.77 -21.43
CA LEU A 87 -2.10 4.28 -22.53
C LEU A 87 -2.50 4.92 -23.87
N ILE A 88 -3.81 5.03 -24.15
CA ILE A 88 -4.30 5.65 -25.39
C ILE A 88 -4.01 7.16 -25.39
N LYS A 89 -4.22 7.84 -24.25
CA LYS A 89 -4.06 9.29 -24.14
C LYS A 89 -2.61 9.74 -24.22
N HIS A 90 -1.72 9.07 -23.48
CA HIS A 90 -0.30 9.39 -23.53
C HIS A 90 0.33 8.81 -24.80
N GLY A 91 -0.08 7.62 -25.24
CA GLY A 91 0.59 6.89 -26.31
C GLY A 91 1.67 5.96 -25.76
N VAL A 92 2.11 5.02 -26.58
CA VAL A 92 3.13 4.03 -26.22
C VAL A 92 4.48 4.73 -26.08
N PHE A 93 5.11 4.66 -24.90
CA PHE A 93 6.38 5.32 -24.53
C PHE A 93 6.38 6.86 -24.44
N SER A 94 5.24 7.55 -24.42
CA SER A 94 5.22 9.03 -24.41
C SER A 94 5.54 9.69 -23.06
N SER A 95 6.17 8.98 -22.12
CA SER A 95 6.65 9.63 -20.91
C SER A 95 7.64 10.75 -21.31
N PRO A 96 7.57 11.95 -20.71
CA PRO A 96 8.48 13.07 -21.03
C PRO A 96 9.97 12.74 -20.80
N VAL A 97 10.27 11.56 -20.25
CA VAL A 97 11.60 11.03 -19.98
C VAL A 97 12.02 10.05 -21.10
N ASN A 98 12.06 10.54 -22.35
CA ASN A 98 12.52 9.79 -23.54
C ASN A 98 14.04 9.48 -23.54
N THR A 99 14.70 9.49 -22.39
CA THR A 99 16.18 9.36 -22.30
C THR A 99 16.65 8.07 -21.64
N VAL A 100 15.75 7.22 -21.13
CA VAL A 100 16.14 5.93 -20.54
C VAL A 100 15.76 4.78 -21.47
N PRO A 101 16.73 3.99 -21.96
CA PRO A 101 16.43 2.81 -22.76
C PRO A 101 15.52 1.87 -21.98
N THR A 102 14.38 1.53 -22.57
CA THR A 102 13.44 0.57 -21.98
C THR A 102 14.00 -0.83 -22.19
N TYR A 103 14.65 -1.36 -21.16
CA TYR A 103 15.11 -2.74 -21.17
C TYR A 103 13.94 -3.66 -20.83
N LEU A 104 13.75 -4.71 -21.65
CA LEU A 104 12.83 -5.81 -21.34
C LEU A 104 13.29 -6.59 -20.09
N TRP A 105 14.58 -6.47 -19.75
CA TRP A 105 15.18 -7.05 -18.56
C TRP A 105 15.25 -6.03 -17.42
N PRO A 106 14.92 -6.40 -16.16
CA PRO A 106 15.02 -5.48 -15.03
C PRO A 106 16.46 -4.99 -14.87
N SER A 107 16.67 -3.67 -14.80
CA SER A 107 17.99 -3.07 -14.53
C SER A 107 18.59 -3.52 -13.19
N ARG A 108 17.75 -4.07 -12.29
CA ARG A 108 18.14 -4.65 -10.99
C ARG A 108 18.50 -6.15 -11.05
N GLY A 109 18.56 -6.75 -12.24
CA GLY A 109 18.86 -8.16 -12.43
C GLY A 109 17.89 -9.09 -11.69
N LEU A 110 18.42 -10.20 -11.14
CA LEU A 110 17.64 -11.22 -10.43
C LEU A 110 16.81 -10.65 -9.27
N THR A 111 17.33 -9.66 -8.56
CA THR A 111 16.64 -9.02 -7.42
C THR A 111 15.36 -8.32 -7.86
N GLY A 112 15.35 -7.70 -9.05
CA GLY A 112 14.15 -7.11 -9.63
C GLY A 112 13.09 -8.16 -9.95
N VAL A 113 13.52 -9.30 -10.50
CA VAL A 113 12.64 -10.44 -10.81
C VAL A 113 12.03 -11.02 -9.53
N ILE A 114 12.85 -11.24 -8.49
CA ILE A 114 12.37 -11.78 -7.20
C ILE A 114 11.36 -10.82 -6.55
N SER A 115 11.63 -9.51 -6.57
CA SER A 115 10.70 -8.52 -6.02
C SER A 115 9.39 -8.43 -6.81
N ALA A 116 9.42 -8.58 -8.13
CA ALA A 116 8.20 -8.65 -8.92
C ALA A 116 7.45 -9.96 -8.65
N ALA A 117 8.17 -11.09 -8.61
CA ALA A 117 7.60 -12.40 -8.31
C ALA A 117 6.91 -12.43 -6.94
N SER A 118 7.51 -11.85 -5.90
CA SER A 118 6.89 -11.79 -4.58
C SER A 118 5.61 -10.94 -4.58
N ALA A 119 5.59 -9.83 -5.32
CA ALA A 119 4.38 -9.02 -5.49
C ALA A 119 3.25 -9.79 -6.20
N TYR A 120 3.58 -10.53 -7.26
CA TYR A 120 2.60 -11.38 -7.94
C TYR A 120 2.09 -12.52 -7.04
N ILE A 121 2.98 -13.20 -6.31
CA ILE A 121 2.57 -14.25 -5.36
C ILE A 121 1.60 -13.70 -4.33
N PHE A 122 1.87 -12.50 -3.78
CA PHE A 122 0.98 -11.84 -2.83
C PHE A 122 -0.37 -11.46 -3.45
N ALA A 123 -0.39 -11.02 -4.71
CA ALA A 123 -1.62 -10.67 -5.40
C ALA A 123 -2.55 -11.88 -5.66
N TYR A 124 -2.00 -13.08 -5.83
CA TYR A 124 -2.76 -14.32 -6.04
C TYR A 124 -3.21 -15.01 -4.75
N VAL A 125 -3.05 -14.39 -3.57
CA VAL A 125 -3.53 -14.97 -2.31
C VAL A 125 -5.05 -14.85 -2.22
N CYS A 126 -5.76 -15.83 -2.79
CA CYS A 126 -7.21 -15.99 -2.64
C CYS A 126 -7.60 -17.26 -1.87
N GLN A 127 -6.66 -18.20 -1.71
CA GLN A 127 -6.89 -19.53 -1.13
C GLN A 127 -7.42 -19.50 0.31
N VAL A 128 -7.08 -18.46 1.09
CA VAL A 128 -7.51 -18.30 2.49
C VAL A 128 -9.01 -18.06 2.63
N ASN A 129 -9.68 -17.58 1.57
CA ASN A 129 -11.11 -17.26 1.58
C ASN A 129 -11.98 -18.40 1.02
N VAL A 130 -11.37 -19.39 0.34
CA VAL A 130 -12.09 -20.50 -0.31
C VAL A 130 -12.93 -21.35 0.67
N PRO A 131 -12.45 -21.69 1.90
CA PRO A 131 -13.25 -22.47 2.85
C PRO A 131 -14.53 -21.76 3.29
N HIS A 132 -14.49 -20.43 3.46
CA HIS A 132 -15.67 -19.66 3.83
C HIS A 132 -16.74 -19.69 2.74
N ILE A 133 -16.32 -19.44 1.49
CA ILE A 133 -17.20 -19.50 0.32
C ILE A 133 -17.81 -20.91 0.15
N TYR A 134 -17.04 -21.96 0.48
CA TYR A 134 -17.53 -23.34 0.43
C TYR A 134 -18.63 -23.60 1.46
N CYS A 135 -18.51 -23.08 2.68
CA CYS A 135 -19.52 -23.23 3.73
C CYS A 135 -20.81 -22.43 3.45
N GLU A 136 -20.73 -21.35 2.67
CA GLU A 136 -21.89 -20.51 2.32
C GLU A 136 -22.64 -20.99 1.06
N MET A 137 -22.09 -21.96 0.31
CA MET A 137 -22.66 -22.44 -0.94
C MET A 137 -23.53 -23.68 -0.73
N ASP A 138 -24.83 -23.55 -1.01
CA ASP A 138 -25.82 -24.63 -0.92
C ASP A 138 -26.38 -24.93 -2.33
N PRO A 139 -26.31 -26.18 -2.89
CA PRO A 139 -25.67 -27.39 -2.38
C PRO A 139 -24.15 -27.43 -2.61
N SER A 140 -23.43 -28.05 -1.67
CA SER A 140 -21.97 -28.22 -1.66
C SER A 140 -21.50 -29.21 -2.73
N ASN A 141 -21.26 -28.71 -3.94
CA ASN A 141 -20.63 -29.50 -5.02
C ASN A 141 -19.18 -29.05 -5.22
N GLU A 142 -18.23 -29.87 -4.80
CA GLU A 142 -16.79 -29.66 -4.96
C GLU A 142 -16.39 -29.37 -6.43
N LYS A 143 -17.08 -30.01 -7.39
CA LYS A 143 -16.81 -29.78 -8.83
C LYS A 143 -17.20 -28.36 -9.25
N HIS A 144 -18.27 -27.82 -8.68
CA HIS A 144 -18.74 -26.47 -8.96
C HIS A 144 -17.77 -25.44 -8.37
N LEU A 145 -17.37 -25.61 -7.10
CA LEU A 145 -16.39 -24.75 -6.46
C LEU A 145 -15.06 -24.73 -7.24
N ARG A 146 -14.57 -25.90 -7.68
CA ARG A 146 -13.35 -26.01 -8.49
C ARG A 146 -13.48 -25.26 -9.82
N HIS A 147 -14.61 -25.39 -10.50
CA HIS A 147 -14.84 -24.69 -11.76
C HIS A 147 -14.88 -23.17 -11.57
N ILE A 148 -15.61 -22.68 -10.56
CA ILE A 148 -15.69 -21.24 -10.24
C ILE A 148 -14.31 -20.69 -9.84
N SER A 149 -13.57 -21.43 -9.02
CA SER A 149 -12.23 -21.05 -8.59
C SER A 149 -11.26 -20.96 -9.77
N PHE A 150 -11.28 -21.96 -10.65
CA PHE A 150 -10.46 -21.96 -11.86
C PHE A 150 -10.82 -20.79 -12.78
N ALA A 151 -12.11 -20.57 -13.04
CA ALA A 151 -12.58 -19.46 -13.87
C ALA A 151 -12.16 -18.10 -13.30
N SER A 152 -12.28 -17.92 -11.97
CA SER A 152 -11.86 -16.70 -11.28
C SER A 152 -10.36 -16.45 -11.40
N VAL A 153 -9.53 -17.47 -11.22
CA VAL A 153 -8.06 -17.35 -11.34
C VAL A 153 -7.65 -17.01 -12.76
N VAL A 154 -8.26 -17.66 -13.77
CA VAL A 154 -8.00 -17.34 -15.19
C VAL A 154 -8.41 -15.92 -15.52
N LEU A 155 -9.56 -15.45 -15.02
CA LEU A 155 -10.01 -14.08 -15.23
C LEU A 155 -9.05 -13.07 -14.57
N CYS A 156 -8.63 -13.31 -13.32
CA CYS A 156 -7.63 -12.49 -12.65
C CYS A 156 -6.31 -12.46 -13.43
N PHE A 157 -5.87 -13.60 -13.97
CA PHE A 157 -4.66 -13.69 -14.77
C PHE A 157 -4.73 -12.80 -16.01
N VAL A 158 -5.82 -12.86 -16.77
CA VAL A 158 -6.02 -12.02 -17.96
C VAL A 158 -5.98 -10.53 -17.59
N VAL A 159 -6.67 -10.14 -16.50
CA VAL A 159 -6.69 -8.75 -16.05
C VAL A 159 -5.30 -8.29 -15.57
N TYR A 160 -4.58 -9.12 -14.82
CA TYR A 160 -3.25 -8.77 -14.33
C TYR A 160 -2.23 -8.64 -15.45
N VAL A 161 -2.26 -9.53 -16.44
CA VAL A 161 -1.41 -9.42 -17.63
C VAL A 161 -1.78 -8.16 -18.42
N ALA A 162 -3.05 -7.90 -18.67
CA ALA A 162 -3.49 -6.71 -19.41
C ALA A 162 -3.06 -5.41 -18.70
N VAL A 163 -3.34 -5.28 -17.39
CA VAL A 163 -2.96 -4.10 -16.61
C VAL A 163 -1.43 -3.97 -16.48
N GLY A 164 -0.72 -5.08 -16.29
CA GLY A 164 0.73 -5.10 -16.22
C GLY A 164 1.39 -4.68 -17.52
N THR A 165 0.95 -5.22 -18.66
CA THR A 165 1.47 -4.86 -19.98
C THR A 165 1.12 -3.43 -20.35
N CYS A 166 -0.14 -3.00 -20.18
CA CYS A 166 -0.54 -1.62 -20.47
C CYS A 166 0.17 -0.63 -19.54
N GLY A 167 0.29 -0.93 -18.24
CA GLY A 167 1.02 -0.10 -17.29
C GLY A 167 2.51 0.02 -17.62
N PHE A 168 3.13 -1.08 -18.05
CA PHE A 168 4.52 -1.07 -18.51
C PHE A 168 4.70 -0.23 -19.79
N LEU A 169 3.78 -0.34 -20.76
CA LEU A 169 3.83 0.45 -21.99
C LEU A 169 3.61 1.96 -21.75
N THR A 170 2.81 2.32 -20.74
CA THR A 170 2.55 3.72 -20.37
C THR A 170 3.75 4.37 -19.66
N TYR A 171 4.38 3.68 -18.70
CA TYR A 171 5.41 4.27 -17.82
C TYR A 171 6.85 3.85 -18.15
N GLY A 172 7.04 2.80 -18.94
CA GLY A 172 8.35 2.28 -19.32
C GLY A 172 9.23 1.89 -18.12
N SER A 173 10.51 2.27 -18.16
CA SER A 173 11.50 1.92 -17.14
C SER A 173 11.31 2.61 -15.77
N ILE A 174 10.34 3.52 -15.63
CA ILE A 174 10.06 4.27 -14.40
C ILE A 174 8.88 3.63 -13.62
N THR A 175 8.33 2.50 -14.10
CA THR A 175 7.26 1.78 -13.40
C THR A 175 7.67 1.42 -11.97
N LYS A 176 6.88 1.88 -11.00
CA LYS A 176 7.05 1.54 -9.59
C LYS A 176 6.49 0.13 -9.33
N ALA A 177 6.88 -0.46 -8.20
CA ALA A 177 6.45 -1.80 -7.81
C ALA A 177 4.92 -1.99 -7.76
N SER A 178 4.16 -0.90 -7.58
CA SER A 178 2.70 -0.89 -7.68
C SER A 178 2.22 0.06 -8.76
N VAL A 179 1.27 -0.40 -9.59
CA VAL A 179 0.62 0.38 -10.65
C VAL A 179 -0.05 1.63 -10.09
N VAL A 180 -0.72 1.51 -8.93
CA VAL A 180 -1.37 2.63 -8.23
C VAL A 180 -0.37 3.73 -7.85
N GLN A 181 0.87 3.34 -7.52
CA GLN A 181 1.92 4.30 -7.19
C GLN A 181 2.52 4.96 -8.43
N SER A 182 2.48 4.28 -9.59
CA SER A 182 2.90 4.84 -10.87
C SER A 182 1.90 5.90 -11.36
N ILE A 183 0.59 5.62 -11.23
CA ILE A 183 -0.50 6.56 -11.53
C ILE A 183 -0.49 7.82 -10.63
N ARG A 184 0.17 7.76 -9.46
CA ARG A 184 0.23 8.90 -8.52
C ARG A 184 0.85 10.16 -9.15
N GLU A 185 1.76 10.00 -10.10
CA GLU A 185 2.39 11.16 -10.76
C GLU A 185 1.41 11.85 -11.71
N ASP A 186 0.60 11.07 -12.45
CA ASP A 186 -0.48 11.62 -13.28
C ASP A 186 -1.65 12.21 -12.49
N PHE A 187 -1.85 11.75 -11.24
CA PHE A 187 -2.79 12.36 -10.31
C PHE A 187 -2.42 13.81 -9.99
N LEU A 188 -1.12 14.10 -9.84
CA LEU A 188 -0.63 15.47 -9.56
C LEU A 188 -0.83 16.40 -10.76
N HIS A 189 -0.93 15.86 -11.98
CA HIS A 189 -1.26 16.62 -13.19
C HIS A 189 -2.77 16.93 -13.33
N GLY A 190 -3.61 16.58 -12.35
CA GLY A 190 -4.99 17.06 -12.27
C GLY A 190 -6.00 16.34 -13.18
N ASN A 191 -5.68 15.16 -13.71
CA ASN A 191 -6.62 14.38 -14.50
C ASN A 191 -7.75 13.83 -13.61
N SER A 192 -8.97 14.37 -13.72
CA SER A 192 -10.12 13.96 -12.91
C SER A 192 -10.41 12.46 -12.97
N PHE A 193 -10.16 11.82 -14.12
CA PHE A 193 -10.37 10.38 -14.32
C PHE A 193 -9.45 9.52 -13.42
N VAL A 194 -8.20 9.95 -13.26
CA VAL A 194 -7.20 9.29 -12.42
C VAL A 194 -7.54 9.44 -10.94
N THR A 195 -8.01 10.62 -10.55
CA THR A 195 -8.48 10.89 -9.18
C THR A 195 -9.61 9.95 -8.78
N VAL A 196 -10.59 9.76 -9.67
CA VAL A 196 -11.70 8.83 -9.43
C VAL A 196 -11.20 7.40 -9.29
N ALA A 197 -10.28 6.95 -10.17
CA ALA A 197 -9.69 5.62 -10.06
C ALA A 197 -8.94 5.41 -8.72
N PHE A 198 -8.23 6.43 -8.25
CA PHE A 198 -7.51 6.38 -6.98
C PHE A 198 -8.45 6.26 -5.78
N ILE A 199 -9.54 7.04 -5.76
CA ILE A 199 -10.57 6.98 -4.71
C ILE A 199 -11.27 5.62 -4.72
N LEU A 200 -11.67 5.14 -5.91
CA LEU A 200 -12.32 3.84 -6.10
C LEU A 200 -11.42 2.68 -5.64
N MET A 201 -10.12 2.76 -5.89
CA MET A 201 -9.15 1.78 -5.39
C MET A 201 -9.08 1.79 -3.86
N GLY A 202 -9.12 2.97 -3.23
CA GLY A 202 -9.23 3.07 -1.76
C GLY A 202 -10.48 2.37 -1.21
N ILE A 203 -11.63 2.57 -1.88
CA ILE A 203 -12.89 1.89 -1.54
C ILE A 203 -12.74 0.37 -1.73
N ALA A 204 -12.08 -0.09 -2.78
CA ALA A 204 -11.84 -1.52 -3.02
C ALA A 204 -10.99 -2.15 -1.91
N VAL A 205 -9.96 -1.45 -1.43
CA VAL A 205 -9.13 -1.91 -0.31
C VAL A 205 -9.94 -2.00 0.99
N LEU A 206 -10.78 -1.00 1.26
CA LEU A 206 -11.69 -1.04 2.41
C LEU A 206 -12.69 -2.19 2.30
N ALA A 207 -13.20 -2.46 1.10
CA ALA A 207 -14.10 -3.58 0.81
C ALA A 207 -13.44 -4.96 0.98
N ALA A 208 -12.15 -5.08 0.67
CA ALA A 208 -11.40 -6.33 0.82
C ALA A 208 -10.97 -6.61 2.28
N SER A 209 -10.94 -5.57 3.11
CA SER A 209 -10.47 -5.67 4.50
C SER A 209 -11.32 -6.59 5.42
N PRO A 210 -12.67 -6.57 5.41
CA PRO A 210 -13.47 -7.51 6.21
C PRO A 210 -13.24 -8.97 5.81
N LEU A 211 -12.97 -9.25 4.53
CA LEU A 211 -12.67 -10.62 4.08
C LEU A 211 -11.38 -11.17 4.70
N ASN A 212 -10.39 -10.30 4.97
CA ASN A 212 -9.13 -10.69 5.59
C ASN A 212 -9.20 -10.77 7.12
N ILE A 213 -10.09 -9.99 7.76
CA ILE A 213 -10.21 -10.00 9.23
C ILE A 213 -10.92 -11.28 9.74
N TYR A 214 -11.79 -11.86 8.93
CA TYR A 214 -12.52 -13.08 9.27
C TYR A 214 -11.60 -14.30 9.51
N PRO A 215 -10.70 -14.69 8.58
CA PRO A 215 -9.76 -15.78 8.82
C PRO A 215 -8.76 -15.44 9.94
N LEU A 216 -8.38 -14.16 10.09
CA LEU A 216 -7.52 -13.73 11.20
C LEU A 216 -8.20 -13.95 12.56
N ARG A 217 -9.48 -13.58 12.69
CA ARG A 217 -10.27 -13.80 13.89
C ARG A 217 -10.42 -15.29 14.19
N ALA A 218 -10.73 -16.11 13.19
CA ALA A 218 -10.83 -17.56 13.35
C ALA A 218 -9.49 -18.15 13.84
N ALA A 219 -8.38 -17.81 13.18
CA ALA A 219 -7.05 -18.28 13.57
C ALA A 219 -6.65 -17.81 14.98
N MET A 220 -6.96 -16.57 15.36
CA MET A 220 -6.69 -16.05 16.71
C MET A 220 -7.52 -16.78 17.77
N ILE A 221 -8.81 -17.00 17.53
CA ILE A 221 -9.67 -17.72 18.48
C ILE A 221 -9.16 -19.16 18.67
N ASP A 222 -8.76 -19.84 17.60
CA ASP A 222 -8.23 -21.21 17.68
C ASP A 222 -6.87 -21.26 18.39
N THR A 223 -6.02 -20.26 18.16
CA THR A 223 -4.71 -20.15 18.84
C THR A 223 -4.88 -19.86 20.33
N ILE A 224 -5.78 -18.94 20.69
CA ILE A 224 -6.04 -18.54 22.09
C ILE A 224 -6.76 -19.64 22.85
N LYS A 225 -7.71 -20.33 22.22
CA LYS A 225 -8.42 -21.46 22.86
C LYS A 225 -7.52 -22.68 23.04
N GLY A 226 -6.36 -22.71 22.38
CA GLY A 226 -5.36 -23.77 22.48
C GLY A 226 -5.90 -25.06 21.92
N ILE A 227 -5.36 -25.50 20.77
CA ILE A 227 -5.62 -26.78 20.08
C ILE A 227 -6.26 -27.83 21.02
N PRO A 228 -7.60 -27.98 21.05
CA PRO A 228 -8.22 -29.18 21.58
C PRO A 228 -7.86 -30.26 20.57
N GLY A 229 -7.02 -31.19 20.99
CA GLY A 229 -6.34 -32.15 20.13
C GLY A 229 -7.26 -32.80 19.10
N ARG A 230 -6.68 -33.10 17.93
CA ARG A 230 -7.17 -34.04 16.91
C ARG A 230 -8.23 -35.01 17.46
N THR A 231 -9.50 -34.68 17.31
CA THR A 231 -10.54 -35.70 17.40
C THR A 231 -10.47 -36.47 16.10
N LYS A 232 -10.10 -37.75 16.24
CA LYS A 232 -9.86 -38.73 15.18
C LYS A 232 -10.88 -38.61 14.03
N LEU A 233 -10.39 -38.32 12.83
CA LEU A 233 -11.07 -38.75 11.61
C LEU A 233 -10.87 -40.27 11.51
N ASN A 234 -11.84 -40.99 12.07
CA ASN A 234 -12.10 -42.38 11.74
C ASN A 234 -13.60 -42.53 11.55
N ARG A 235 -14.09 -42.19 10.36
CA ARG A 235 -14.97 -43.04 9.55
C ARG A 235 -15.20 -42.42 8.18
#